data_AF-A0A5D3K523-F1
#
_entry.id   AF-A0A5D3K523-F1
#
_cell.length_a   1.000
_cell.length_b   1.000
_cell.length_c   1.000
_cell.angle_alpha   90.00
_cell.angle_beta   90.00
_cell.angle_gamma   90.00
#
_symmetry.space_group_name_H-M   'P 1'
#
loop_
_entity.id
_entity.type
_entity.pdbx_description
1 polymer ?
#
loop_
_entity_poly.entity_id
_entity_poly.type
_entity_poly.pdbx_seq_one_letter_code
_entity_poly.pdbx_strand_id
1 'polypeptide(L)'
;MRAANDLFSKATVPAGSDKVELVIDPLIDAATGAQSAATRLMQERIKDLVAKSYPRFAVLPFSSEALSRAPVVLIGTFTAINNAGAPDGVRDAYRICLALADLRSKIIVSKGVARAKPDGVKADPTPAFADAPIWSNDPAIAVYIKTCQGTKPGDPIDPLYVERIATSAFVSDAILEYDDKRYREALAFYRTARQMSGGDQLRVHSGIYLSSWKLNRRTDATEAFGSLVKYGLVANKLSVRLLFKPGTTQFLDDQNITGPYPMWLSQIATQAMQNDSCVDVVGHTSNTGPAQINERLSVLRAQFIKDLLQSASPSLADRLKAVGVGSRESIVGTGRDDASDAIDRRVDFNVHRC
;
A
#
# COMPACT_ATOMS: atom_id res chain seq x y z
N MET A 1 6.29 -19.17 12.13
CA MET A 1 7.69 -18.85 12.50
C MET A 1 8.76 -19.57 11.69
N ARG A 2 8.47 -20.64 10.92
CA ARG A 2 9.46 -21.36 10.11
C ARG A 2 10.32 -20.44 9.22
N ALA A 3 9.71 -19.50 8.49
CA ALA A 3 10.45 -18.54 7.65
C ALA A 3 11.47 -17.71 8.44
N ALA A 4 11.10 -17.23 9.63
CA ALA A 4 11.99 -16.43 10.46
C ALA A 4 13.13 -17.26 11.02
N ASN A 5 12.87 -18.49 11.48
CA ASN A 5 13.94 -19.39 11.90
C ASN A 5 14.93 -19.67 10.76
N ASP A 6 14.41 -19.98 9.57
CA ASP A 6 15.23 -20.22 8.37
C ASP A 6 16.08 -19.00 8.00
N LEU A 7 15.49 -17.80 8.10
CA LEU A 7 16.15 -16.52 7.86
C LEU A 7 17.32 -16.31 8.83
N PHE A 8 17.09 -16.39 10.13
CA PHE A 8 18.11 -16.02 11.11
C PHE A 8 19.17 -17.11 11.32
N SER A 9 18.82 -18.40 11.20
CA SER A 9 19.81 -19.48 11.35
C SER A 9 20.84 -19.54 10.22
N LYS A 10 20.51 -18.98 9.05
CA LYS A 10 21.37 -18.96 7.86
C LYS A 10 22.06 -17.62 7.61
N ALA A 11 21.86 -16.63 8.48
CA ALA A 11 22.32 -15.28 8.24
C ALA A 11 23.86 -15.18 8.24
N THR A 12 24.43 -14.81 7.10
CA THR A 12 25.86 -14.56 6.96
C THR A 12 26.16 -13.09 7.17
N VAL A 13 26.26 -12.68 8.43
CA VAL A 13 26.57 -11.30 8.85
C VAL A 13 28.05 -11.18 9.22
N PRO A 14 28.73 -10.05 8.91
CA PRO A 14 30.18 -9.92 9.06
C PRO A 14 30.72 -10.36 10.43
N ALA A 15 31.88 -11.00 10.44
CA ALA A 15 32.58 -11.38 11.66
C ALA A 15 33.21 -10.14 12.31
N GLY A 16 33.00 -9.95 13.63
CA GLY A 16 33.66 -8.88 14.39
C GLY A 16 32.79 -8.13 15.39
N SER A 17 31.47 -8.33 15.42
CA SER A 17 30.61 -7.76 16.45
C SER A 17 29.86 -8.84 17.23
N ASP A 18 30.01 -8.83 18.56
CA ASP A 18 29.27 -9.69 19.48
C ASP A 18 27.74 -9.48 19.35
N LYS A 19 27.33 -8.31 18.85
CA LYS A 19 25.95 -7.97 18.50
C LYS A 19 25.84 -7.36 17.09
N VAL A 20 24.77 -7.71 16.40
CA VAL A 20 24.40 -7.21 15.07
C VAL A 20 23.15 -6.36 15.23
N GLU A 21 23.25 -5.07 14.95
CA GLU A 21 22.09 -4.17 14.95
C GLU A 21 21.10 -4.62 13.87
N LEU A 22 19.85 -4.80 14.28
CA LEU A 22 18.75 -5.22 13.42
C LEU A 22 17.62 -4.21 13.52
N VAL A 23 17.22 -3.62 12.41
CA VAL A 23 15.97 -2.86 12.31
C VAL A 23 14.97 -3.67 11.49
N ILE A 24 13.68 -3.51 11.77
CA ILE A 24 12.61 -4.12 10.98
C ILE A 24 11.91 -3.01 10.23
N ASP A 25 12.07 -2.99 8.90
CA ASP A 25 11.27 -2.13 8.03
C ASP A 25 9.83 -2.67 8.05
N PRO A 26 8.83 -1.86 8.44
CA PRO A 26 7.44 -2.28 8.62
C PRO A 26 6.96 -3.33 7.62
N LEU A 27 6.50 -4.48 8.13
CA LEU A 27 6.06 -5.59 7.29
C LEU A 27 4.73 -5.23 6.60
N ILE A 28 4.62 -5.52 5.31
CA ILE A 28 3.45 -5.17 4.48
C ILE A 28 2.83 -6.39 3.79
N ASP A 29 1.60 -6.26 3.33
CA ASP A 29 1.07 -7.12 2.30
C ASP A 29 1.59 -6.67 0.93
N ALA A 30 2.24 -7.56 0.19
CA ALA A 30 2.74 -7.28 -1.15
C ALA A 30 1.65 -6.99 -2.18
N ALA A 31 0.40 -7.43 -1.98
CA ALA A 31 -0.69 -7.13 -2.90
C ALA A 31 -1.08 -5.65 -2.82
N THR A 32 -1.20 -5.12 -1.60
CA THR A 32 -1.72 -3.77 -1.34
C THR A 32 -0.64 -2.75 -1.03
N GLY A 33 0.55 -3.18 -0.61
CA GLY A 33 1.59 -2.31 -0.06
C GLY A 33 1.30 -1.81 1.36
N ALA A 34 0.23 -2.30 1.99
CA ALA A 34 -0.27 -1.82 3.27
C ALA A 34 0.19 -2.67 4.46
N GLN A 35 0.26 -2.07 5.64
CA GLN A 35 0.28 -2.84 6.88
C GLN A 35 -1.14 -3.29 7.24
N SER A 36 -1.22 -4.47 7.86
CA SER A 36 -2.45 -5.03 8.41
C SER A 36 -2.24 -5.50 9.84
N ALA A 37 -3.33 -5.87 10.52
CA ALA A 37 -3.24 -6.52 11.82
C ALA A 37 -2.34 -7.77 11.78
N ALA A 38 -2.41 -8.56 10.70
CA ALA A 38 -1.57 -9.74 10.52
C ALA A 38 -0.08 -9.40 10.31
N THR A 39 0.25 -8.37 9.53
CA THR A 39 1.67 -8.01 9.30
C THR A 39 2.30 -7.45 10.57
N ARG A 40 1.56 -6.65 11.36
CA ARG A 40 2.00 -6.19 12.69
C ARG A 40 2.19 -7.34 13.66
N LEU A 41 1.24 -8.27 13.73
CA LEU A 41 1.37 -9.46 14.57
C LEU A 41 2.58 -10.32 14.17
N MET A 42 2.83 -10.47 12.86
CA MET A 42 4.00 -11.18 12.36
C MET A 42 5.30 -10.50 12.80
N GLN A 43 5.36 -9.16 12.71
CA GLN A 43 6.51 -8.38 13.16
C GLN A 43 6.80 -8.59 14.65
N GLU A 44 5.80 -8.45 15.51
CA GLU A 44 5.98 -8.63 16.96
C GLU A 44 6.44 -10.05 17.30
N ARG A 45 5.86 -11.08 16.66
CA ARG A 45 6.32 -12.47 16.83
C ARG A 45 7.75 -12.69 16.36
N ILE A 46 8.20 -11.96 15.32
CA ILE A 46 9.59 -12.02 14.86
C ILE A 46 10.51 -11.35 15.89
N LYS A 47 10.14 -10.19 16.44
CA LYS A 47 10.91 -9.53 17.50
C LYS A 47 11.08 -10.45 18.72
N ASP A 48 10.00 -11.08 19.18
CA ASP A 48 10.02 -12.03 20.30
C ASP A 48 10.94 -13.22 20.02
N LEU A 49 10.86 -13.79 18.81
CA LEU A 49 11.72 -14.90 18.39
C LEU A 49 13.19 -14.49 18.36
N VAL A 50 13.50 -13.31 17.83
CA VAL A 50 14.88 -12.80 17.75
C VAL A 50 15.45 -12.62 19.15
N ALA A 51 14.70 -11.96 20.04
CA ALA A 51 15.12 -11.74 21.42
C ALA A 51 15.39 -13.05 22.18
N LYS A 52 14.56 -14.08 21.95
CA LYS A 52 14.65 -15.36 22.65
C LYS A 52 15.68 -16.33 22.06
N SER A 53 15.77 -16.42 20.74
CA SER A 53 16.47 -17.51 20.05
C SER A 53 17.66 -17.07 19.22
N TYR A 54 17.81 -15.76 18.97
CA TYR A 54 18.90 -15.21 18.17
C TYR A 54 19.52 -13.97 18.86
N PRO A 55 20.06 -14.12 20.10
CA PRO A 55 20.51 -12.99 20.93
C PRO A 55 21.69 -12.19 20.33
N ARG A 56 22.33 -12.72 19.28
CA ARG A 56 23.31 -11.98 18.48
C ARG A 56 22.68 -10.77 17.77
N PHE A 57 21.40 -10.80 17.43
CA PHE A 57 20.71 -9.67 16.81
C PHE A 57 20.09 -8.76 17.88
N ALA A 58 20.48 -7.49 17.88
CA ALA A 58 19.88 -6.46 18.72
C ALA A 58 18.81 -5.72 17.92
N VAL A 59 17.53 -5.96 18.24
CA VAL A 59 16.41 -5.26 17.59
C VAL A 59 16.37 -3.81 18.04
N LEU A 60 16.46 -2.89 17.10
CA LEU A 60 16.36 -1.45 17.29
C LEU A 60 15.08 -0.90 16.66
N PRO A 61 14.60 0.29 17.10
CA PRO A 61 13.56 1.01 16.40
C PRO A 61 13.92 1.29 14.94
N PHE A 62 12.93 1.26 14.05
CA PHE A 62 13.11 1.66 12.65
C PHE A 62 13.12 3.20 12.56
N SER A 63 14.26 3.80 12.89
CA SER A 63 14.47 5.25 12.94
C SER A 63 15.65 5.68 12.08
N SER A 64 15.69 6.96 11.70
CA SER A 64 16.83 7.51 10.97
C SER A 64 18.14 7.42 11.76
N GLU A 65 18.08 7.50 13.09
CA GLU A 65 19.25 7.34 13.96
C GLU A 65 19.83 5.93 13.85
N ALA A 66 18.99 4.90 13.95
CA ALA A 66 19.45 3.51 13.79
C ALA A 66 19.96 3.26 12.38
N LEU A 67 19.22 3.72 11.35
CA LEU A 67 19.61 3.55 9.95
C LEU A 67 20.94 4.24 9.60
N SER A 68 21.28 5.35 10.26
CA SER A 68 22.55 6.07 10.02
C SER A 68 23.79 5.23 10.34
N ARG A 69 23.65 4.19 11.18
CA ARG A 69 24.72 3.25 11.55
C ARG A 69 24.86 2.06 10.58
N ALA A 70 24.07 2.06 9.51
CA ALA A 70 24.00 0.99 8.51
C ALA A 70 23.77 -0.40 9.15
N PRO A 71 22.66 -0.60 9.88
CA PRO A 71 22.30 -1.88 10.49
C PRO A 71 21.91 -2.91 9.44
N VAL A 72 21.70 -4.15 9.89
CA VAL A 72 20.95 -5.14 9.11
C VAL A 72 19.47 -4.76 9.15
N VAL A 73 18.81 -4.80 8.00
CA VAL A 73 17.38 -4.51 7.86
C VAL A 73 16.64 -5.79 7.56
N LEU A 74 15.60 -6.09 8.35
CA LEU A 74 14.61 -7.10 8.02
C LEU A 74 13.49 -6.49 7.19
N ILE A 75 13.25 -7.09 6.03
CA ILE A 75 12.17 -6.78 5.10
C ILE A 75 11.25 -7.99 5.04
N GLY A 76 9.94 -7.79 4.99
CA GLY A 76 9.03 -8.92 4.88
C GLY A 76 7.66 -8.61 4.33
N THR A 77 7.13 -9.58 3.60
CA THR A 77 5.78 -9.54 3.02
C THR A 77 4.92 -10.69 3.50
N PHE A 78 3.63 -10.42 3.69
CA PHE A 78 2.62 -11.40 4.06
C PHE A 78 1.38 -11.24 3.19
N THR A 79 1.21 -12.14 2.21
CA THR A 79 0.27 -11.92 1.10
C THR A 79 -0.60 -13.14 0.87
N ALA A 80 -1.90 -12.92 0.71
CA ALA A 80 -2.84 -13.95 0.33
C ALA A 80 -2.52 -14.46 -1.08
N ILE A 81 -2.42 -15.77 -1.26
CA ILE A 81 -2.08 -16.43 -2.53
C ILE A 81 -2.97 -17.64 -2.76
N ASN A 82 -3.01 -18.08 -4.01
CA ASN A 82 -3.51 -19.40 -4.38
C ASN A 82 -2.34 -20.39 -4.51
N ASN A 83 -2.38 -21.52 -3.82
CA ASN A 83 -1.31 -22.54 -3.84
C ASN A 83 -1.14 -23.19 -5.21
N ALA A 84 -2.21 -23.28 -6.00
CA ALA A 84 -2.20 -23.87 -7.34
C ALA A 84 -1.63 -22.91 -8.40
N GLY A 85 -1.29 -21.66 -8.03
CA GLY A 85 -0.73 -20.66 -8.94
C GLY A 85 -1.75 -20.08 -9.93
N ALA A 86 -3.04 -20.33 -9.74
CA ALA A 86 -4.10 -19.80 -10.58
C ALA A 86 -4.40 -18.33 -10.19
N PRO A 87 -4.30 -17.36 -11.13
CA PRO A 87 -4.56 -15.94 -10.84
C PRO A 87 -5.94 -15.69 -10.21
N ASP A 88 -6.98 -16.36 -10.72
CA ASP A 88 -8.37 -16.22 -10.27
C ASP A 88 -8.77 -17.28 -9.22
N GLY A 89 -7.81 -18.08 -8.76
CA GLY A 89 -8.04 -19.14 -7.79
C GLY A 89 -8.28 -18.62 -6.37
N VAL A 90 -9.00 -19.40 -5.58
CA VAL A 90 -9.25 -19.12 -4.15
C VAL A 90 -7.95 -18.86 -3.42
N ARG A 91 -7.90 -17.80 -2.60
CA ARG A 91 -6.75 -17.46 -1.77
C ARG A 91 -6.67 -18.38 -0.55
N ASP A 92 -6.12 -19.57 -0.77
CA ASP A 92 -6.10 -20.70 0.17
C ASP A 92 -4.84 -20.77 1.05
N ALA A 93 -3.92 -19.83 0.90
CA ALA A 93 -2.75 -19.68 1.77
C ALA A 93 -2.28 -18.23 1.85
N TYR A 94 -1.41 -17.96 2.82
CA TYR A 94 -0.58 -16.75 2.84
C TYR A 94 0.87 -17.12 2.56
N ARG A 95 1.52 -16.39 1.65
CA ARG A 95 2.96 -16.46 1.42
C ARG A 95 3.66 -15.50 2.37
N ILE A 96 4.59 -16.04 3.15
CA ILE A 96 5.55 -15.27 3.94
C ILE A 96 6.85 -15.22 3.16
N CYS A 97 7.34 -14.02 2.89
CA CYS A 97 8.71 -13.80 2.43
C CYS A 97 9.40 -12.88 3.43
N LEU A 98 10.61 -13.24 3.85
CA LEU A 98 11.50 -12.42 4.66
C LEU A 98 12.88 -12.32 3.98
N ALA A 99 13.56 -11.19 4.15
CA ALA A 99 14.93 -10.96 3.74
C ALA A 99 15.69 -10.19 4.83
N LEU A 100 16.97 -10.50 5.00
CA LEU A 100 17.91 -9.66 5.74
C LEU A 100 18.82 -8.98 4.73
N ALA A 101 18.85 -7.66 4.78
CA ALA A 101 19.67 -6.81 3.92
C ALA A 101 20.69 -6.08 4.81
N ASP A 102 21.99 -6.28 4.57
CA ASP A 102 23.04 -5.59 5.31
C ASP A 102 23.37 -4.26 4.61
N LEU A 103 23.02 -3.14 5.23
CA LEU A 103 23.24 -1.82 4.65
C LEU A 103 24.72 -1.44 4.55
N ARG A 104 25.60 -2.07 5.34
CA ARG A 104 27.04 -1.81 5.30
C ARG A 104 27.68 -2.42 4.07
N SER A 105 27.43 -3.72 3.85
CA SER A 105 27.95 -4.45 2.70
C SER A 105 27.09 -4.30 1.43
N LYS A 106 25.88 -3.75 1.58
CA LYS A 106 24.89 -3.51 0.51
C LYS A 106 24.45 -4.79 -0.21
N ILE A 107 24.40 -5.91 0.50
CA ILE A 107 23.94 -7.21 -0.04
C ILE A 107 22.83 -7.82 0.80
N ILE A 108 22.08 -8.73 0.18
CA ILE A 108 21.14 -9.61 0.88
C ILE A 108 21.94 -10.72 1.58
N VAL A 109 21.86 -10.80 2.89
CA VAL A 109 22.65 -11.75 3.71
C VAL A 109 21.86 -12.98 4.15
N SER A 110 20.53 -12.95 4.03
CA SER A 110 19.69 -14.12 4.26
C SER A 110 18.29 -13.98 3.68
N LYS A 111 17.65 -15.13 3.46
CA LYS A 111 16.27 -15.25 3.01
C LYS A 111 15.55 -16.33 3.81
N GLY A 112 14.27 -16.10 4.07
CA GLY A 112 13.38 -17.08 4.69
C GLY A 112 11.99 -17.01 4.07
N VAL A 113 11.46 -18.14 3.64
CA VAL A 113 10.14 -18.22 3.02
C VAL A 113 9.31 -19.32 3.68
N ALA A 114 8.01 -19.10 3.79
CA ALA A 114 7.07 -20.12 4.27
C ALA A 114 5.67 -19.83 3.73
N ARG A 115 4.76 -20.77 3.98
CA ARG A 115 3.33 -20.58 3.81
C ARG A 115 2.62 -20.69 5.15
N ALA A 116 1.54 -19.96 5.32
CA ALA A 116 0.62 -20.06 6.44
C ALA A 116 -0.78 -20.40 5.91
N LYS A 117 -1.54 -21.15 6.72
CA LYS A 117 -2.96 -21.34 6.47
C LYS A 117 -3.71 -20.01 6.69
N PRO A 118 -4.82 -19.77 5.97
CA PRO A 118 -5.61 -18.55 6.12
C PRO A 118 -6.39 -18.50 7.44
N ASP A 119 -6.58 -19.65 8.10
CA ASP A 119 -7.30 -19.75 9.37
C ASP A 119 -6.73 -18.82 10.44
N GLY A 120 -7.60 -18.00 11.03
CA GLY A 120 -7.24 -17.06 12.10
C GLY A 120 -6.43 -15.84 11.65
N VAL A 121 -6.20 -15.66 10.35
CA VAL A 121 -5.52 -14.48 9.82
C VAL A 121 -6.46 -13.27 9.74
N LYS A 122 -6.18 -12.25 10.55
CA LYS A 122 -6.84 -10.94 10.53
C LYS A 122 -6.07 -9.99 9.61
N ALA A 123 -6.55 -9.83 8.38
CA ALA A 123 -5.87 -9.05 7.34
C ALA A 123 -6.40 -7.61 7.22
N ASP A 124 -7.18 -7.14 8.19
CA ASP A 124 -7.68 -5.77 8.22
C ASP A 124 -6.53 -4.75 8.14
N PRO A 125 -6.59 -3.75 7.24
CA PRO A 125 -5.58 -2.71 7.14
C PRO A 125 -5.52 -1.88 8.43
N THR A 126 -4.34 -1.37 8.78
CA THR A 126 -4.21 -0.45 9.91
C THR A 126 -4.85 0.91 9.58
N PRO A 127 -5.23 1.74 10.56
CA PRO A 127 -6.04 2.95 10.32
C PRO A 127 -5.56 3.85 9.18
N ALA A 128 -4.27 4.16 9.08
CA ALA A 128 -3.71 4.99 8.00
C ALA A 128 -3.97 4.39 6.60
N PHE A 129 -3.85 3.06 6.46
CA PHE A 129 -4.13 2.37 5.20
C PHE A 129 -5.62 2.14 4.99
N ALA A 130 -6.37 1.91 6.07
CA ALA A 130 -7.81 1.74 6.06
C ALA A 130 -8.55 3.02 5.69
N ASP A 131 -7.98 4.20 5.96
CA ASP A 131 -8.52 5.51 5.59
C ASP A 131 -8.02 6.00 4.22
N ALA A 132 -6.91 5.44 3.70
CA ALA A 132 -6.29 5.90 2.46
C ALA A 132 -7.30 5.92 1.29
N PRO A 133 -7.40 7.06 0.56
CA PRO A 133 -8.40 7.20 -0.50
C PRO A 133 -7.96 6.53 -1.81
N ILE A 134 -6.64 6.43 -2.00
CA ILE A 134 -6.02 6.06 -3.25
C ILE A 134 -5.03 4.93 -3.01
N TRP A 135 -5.02 4.01 -3.96
CA TRP A 135 -4.00 2.99 -4.13
C TRP A 135 -3.31 3.20 -5.49
N SER A 136 -2.04 2.81 -5.57
CA SER A 136 -1.35 2.68 -6.84
C SER A 136 -0.17 1.72 -6.68
N ASN A 137 0.36 1.23 -7.80
CA ASN A 137 1.62 0.48 -7.82
C ASN A 137 2.80 1.46 -7.65
N ASP A 138 2.95 1.97 -6.43
CA ASP A 138 4.00 2.94 -6.09
C ASP A 138 5.41 2.32 -6.23
N PRO A 139 6.35 2.99 -6.92
CA PRO A 139 7.69 2.45 -7.14
C PRO A 139 8.48 2.15 -5.85
N ALA A 140 8.25 2.90 -4.76
CA ALA A 140 8.94 2.65 -3.49
C ALA A 140 8.47 1.33 -2.86
N ILE A 141 7.16 1.05 -2.94
CA ILE A 141 6.58 -0.23 -2.51
C ILE A 141 7.05 -1.37 -3.43
N ALA A 142 7.05 -1.15 -4.75
CA ALA A 142 7.49 -2.17 -5.71
C ALA A 142 8.94 -2.62 -5.46
N VAL A 143 9.83 -1.67 -5.16
CA VAL A 143 11.22 -1.98 -4.80
C VAL A 143 11.30 -2.75 -3.48
N TYR A 144 10.56 -2.37 -2.44
CA TYR A 144 10.50 -3.13 -1.18
C TYR A 144 10.10 -4.60 -1.44
N ILE A 145 9.03 -4.80 -2.22
CA ILE A 145 8.51 -6.13 -2.56
C ILE A 145 9.55 -6.91 -3.35
N LYS A 146 10.21 -6.29 -4.34
CA LYS A 146 11.27 -6.90 -5.15
C LYS A 146 12.44 -7.32 -4.28
N THR A 147 12.87 -6.50 -3.32
CA THR A 147 13.95 -6.84 -2.38
C THR A 147 13.61 -8.11 -1.59
N CYS A 148 12.34 -8.33 -1.27
CA CYS A 148 11.94 -9.61 -0.68
C CYS A 148 11.80 -10.72 -1.73
N GLN A 149 10.98 -10.56 -2.76
CA GLN A 149 10.49 -11.68 -3.57
C GLN A 149 11.37 -11.99 -4.78
N GLY A 150 12.22 -11.04 -5.19
CA GLY A 150 13.02 -11.11 -6.41
C GLY A 150 14.53 -11.23 -6.20
N THR A 151 15.01 -11.37 -4.96
CA THR A 151 16.45 -11.48 -4.62
C THR A 151 16.79 -12.81 -3.94
N LYS A 152 18.08 -13.13 -3.94
CA LYS A 152 18.71 -14.27 -3.28
C LYS A 152 19.87 -13.79 -2.39
N PRO A 153 20.31 -14.59 -1.39
CA PRO A 153 21.50 -14.24 -0.62
C PRO A 153 22.71 -14.03 -1.55
N GLY A 154 23.48 -12.97 -1.30
CA GLY A 154 24.59 -12.52 -2.13
C GLY A 154 24.23 -11.46 -3.18
N ASP A 155 22.94 -11.31 -3.52
CA ASP A 155 22.51 -10.26 -4.46
C ASP A 155 22.70 -8.86 -3.86
N PRO A 156 23.02 -7.84 -4.69
CA PRO A 156 23.06 -6.46 -4.24
C PRO A 156 21.67 -5.96 -3.82
N ILE A 157 21.64 -5.08 -2.82
CA ILE A 157 20.42 -4.34 -2.47
C ILE A 157 20.12 -3.34 -3.59
N ASP A 158 18.85 -3.23 -3.99
CA ASP A 158 18.42 -2.26 -4.99
C ASP A 158 18.79 -0.83 -4.54
N PRO A 159 19.55 -0.04 -5.34
CA PRO A 159 20.00 1.28 -4.93
C PRO A 159 18.84 2.22 -4.55
N LEU A 160 17.68 2.06 -5.21
CA LEU A 160 16.50 2.86 -4.92
C LEU A 160 15.90 2.52 -3.54
N TYR A 161 16.08 1.30 -3.05
CA TYR A 161 15.71 0.94 -1.68
C TYR A 161 16.60 1.65 -0.67
N VAL A 162 17.92 1.60 -0.89
CA VAL A 162 18.92 2.22 0.00
C VAL A 162 18.73 3.74 0.07
N GLU A 163 18.44 4.39 -1.06
CA GLU A 163 18.17 5.83 -1.11
C GLU A 163 16.94 6.21 -0.28
N ARG A 164 15.90 5.36 -0.30
CA ARG A 164 14.58 5.68 0.27
C ARG A 164 14.38 5.24 1.71
N ILE A 165 15.20 4.33 2.22
CA ILE A 165 14.96 3.74 3.55
C ILE A 165 14.96 4.77 4.69
N ALA A 166 15.78 5.82 4.59
CA ALA A 166 15.78 6.91 5.57
C ALA A 166 14.45 7.68 5.58
N THR A 167 13.88 7.95 4.40
CA THR A 167 12.56 8.56 4.24
C THR A 167 11.45 7.61 4.70
N SER A 168 11.59 6.31 4.45
CA SER A 168 10.65 5.29 4.95
C SER A 168 10.55 5.27 6.47
N ALA A 169 11.62 5.57 7.21
CA ALA A 169 11.57 5.70 8.67
C ALA A 169 10.65 6.85 9.11
N PHE A 170 10.80 8.05 8.51
CA PHE A 170 9.89 9.17 8.77
C PHE A 170 8.44 8.86 8.39
N VAL A 171 8.23 8.16 7.28
CA VAL A 171 6.89 7.71 6.86
C VAL A 171 6.32 6.71 7.87
N SER A 172 7.14 5.80 8.41
CA SER A 172 6.74 4.87 9.46
C SER A 172 6.30 5.60 10.71
N ASP A 173 7.08 6.58 11.18
CA ASP A 173 6.73 7.41 12.33
C ASP A 173 5.40 8.16 12.07
N ALA A 174 5.24 8.76 10.89
CA ALA A 174 3.99 9.42 10.52
C ALA A 174 2.77 8.50 10.56
N ILE A 175 2.91 7.25 10.11
CA ILE A 175 1.85 6.23 10.13
C ILE A 175 1.50 5.86 11.57
N LEU A 176 2.50 5.66 12.44
CA LEU A 176 2.27 5.34 13.85
C LEU A 176 1.54 6.48 14.57
N GLU A 177 1.97 7.72 14.36
CA GLU A 177 1.30 8.91 14.89
C GLU A 177 -0.14 9.04 14.37
N TYR A 178 -0.38 8.76 13.09
CA TYR A 178 -1.73 8.80 12.51
C TYR A 178 -2.64 7.73 13.14
N ASP A 179 -2.15 6.50 13.26
CA ASP A 179 -2.89 5.38 13.83
C ASP A 179 -3.25 5.63 15.30
N ASP A 180 -2.37 6.33 16.03
CA ASP A 180 -2.60 6.79 17.40
C ASP A 180 -3.44 8.07 17.50
N LYS A 181 -3.98 8.55 16.37
CA LYS A 181 -4.80 9.77 16.26
C LYS A 181 -4.07 11.07 16.61
N ARG A 182 -2.73 11.05 16.64
CA ARG A 182 -1.85 12.21 16.78
C ARG A 182 -1.63 12.86 15.41
N TYR A 183 -2.71 13.39 14.85
CA TYR A 183 -2.75 13.83 13.45
C TYR A 183 -1.85 15.05 13.16
N ARG A 184 -1.57 15.89 14.18
CA ARG A 184 -0.68 17.06 14.01
C ARG A 184 0.77 16.60 13.84
N GLU A 185 1.18 15.65 14.66
CA GLU A 185 2.49 15.02 14.67
C GLU A 185 2.68 14.20 13.39
N ALA A 186 1.68 13.39 13.02
CA ALA A 186 1.66 12.67 11.74
C ALA A 186 1.86 13.61 10.54
N LEU A 187 1.12 14.72 10.48
CA LEU A 187 1.26 15.72 9.42
C LEU A 187 2.68 16.32 9.38
N ALA A 188 3.29 16.58 10.53
CA ALA A 188 4.66 17.10 10.61
C ALA A 188 5.66 16.09 10.02
N PHE A 189 5.61 14.82 10.44
CA PHE A 189 6.47 13.77 9.88
C PHE A 189 6.27 13.60 8.37
N TYR A 190 5.03 13.58 7.87
CA TYR A 190 4.78 13.49 6.43
C TYR A 190 5.32 14.70 5.66
N ARG A 191 5.18 15.92 6.19
CA ARG A 191 5.74 17.13 5.55
C ARG A 191 7.27 17.11 5.53
N THR A 192 7.91 16.62 6.59
CA THR A 192 9.36 16.41 6.61
C THR A 192 9.77 15.35 5.58
N ALA A 193 9.11 14.19 5.57
CA ALA A 193 9.37 13.13 4.61
C ALA A 193 9.22 13.62 3.16
N ARG A 194 8.24 14.48 2.87
CA ARG A 194 8.01 15.09 1.55
C ARG A 194 9.22 15.87 1.02
N GLN A 195 10.00 16.48 1.91
CA GLN A 195 11.17 17.29 1.57
C GLN A 195 12.46 16.46 1.44
N MET A 196 12.45 15.20 1.86
CA MET A 196 13.60 14.31 1.79
C MET A 196 13.77 13.68 0.40
N SER A 197 14.97 13.18 0.09
CA SER A 197 15.19 12.39 -1.13
C SER A 197 14.27 11.17 -1.14
N GLY A 198 13.64 10.90 -2.27
CA GLY A 198 12.63 9.84 -2.39
C GLY A 198 11.33 10.08 -1.61
N GLY A 199 11.10 11.30 -1.12
CA GLY A 199 9.87 11.73 -0.43
C GLY A 199 8.65 11.89 -1.35
N ASP A 200 8.85 11.94 -2.66
CA ASP A 200 7.78 11.97 -3.67
C ASP A 200 7.21 10.58 -3.95
N GLN A 201 6.45 10.08 -2.98
CA GLN A 201 5.81 8.77 -3.02
C GLN A 201 4.36 8.85 -2.53
N LEU A 202 3.52 7.94 -3.01
CA LEU A 202 2.08 7.92 -2.79
C LEU A 202 1.71 7.98 -1.30
N ARG A 203 2.43 7.24 -0.45
CA ARG A 203 2.16 7.16 0.99
C ARG A 203 2.34 8.51 1.69
N VAL A 204 3.30 9.33 1.25
CA VAL A 204 3.53 10.67 1.81
C VAL A 204 2.39 11.59 1.43
N HIS A 205 2.03 11.65 0.14
CA HIS A 205 0.91 12.45 -0.35
C HIS A 205 -0.42 12.07 0.33
N SER A 206 -0.68 10.76 0.42
CA SER A 206 -1.86 10.22 1.11
C SER A 206 -1.89 10.62 2.57
N GLY A 207 -0.75 10.50 3.27
CA GLY A 207 -0.61 10.88 4.67
C GLY A 207 -0.86 12.36 4.95
N ILE A 208 -0.35 13.26 4.10
CA ILE A 208 -0.59 14.71 4.20
C ILE A 208 -2.08 15.01 4.03
N TYR A 209 -2.73 14.41 3.02
CA TYR A 209 -4.16 14.56 2.81
C TYR A 209 -4.96 14.07 4.03
N LEU A 210 -4.73 12.84 4.46
CA LEU A 210 -5.45 12.20 5.56
C LEU A 210 -5.32 13.01 6.86
N SER A 211 -4.10 13.40 7.21
CA SER A 211 -3.84 14.15 8.43
C SER A 211 -4.48 15.55 8.38
N SER A 212 -4.40 16.23 7.23
CA SER A 212 -5.06 17.53 7.03
C SER A 212 -6.58 17.43 7.13
N TRP A 213 -7.16 16.38 6.57
CA TRP A 213 -8.60 16.09 6.63
C TRP A 213 -9.07 15.86 8.07
N LYS A 214 -8.36 15.02 8.84
CA LYS A 214 -8.68 14.73 10.25
C LYS A 214 -8.50 15.95 11.17
N LEU A 215 -7.58 16.85 10.83
CA LEU A 215 -7.39 18.13 11.52
C LEU A 215 -8.40 19.22 11.11
N ASN A 216 -9.39 18.89 10.26
CA ASN A 216 -10.35 19.84 9.71
C ASN A 216 -9.73 21.00 8.91
N ARG A 217 -8.51 20.82 8.38
CA ARG A 217 -7.82 21.78 7.51
C ARG A 217 -8.25 21.56 6.07
N ARG A 218 -9.47 21.98 5.73
CA ARG A 218 -10.11 21.63 4.45
C ARG A 218 -9.37 22.16 3.21
N THR A 219 -8.81 23.37 3.28
CA THR A 219 -7.98 23.93 2.21
C THR A 219 -6.73 23.10 1.98
N ASP A 220 -5.93 22.87 3.04
CA ASP A 220 -4.73 22.00 2.99
C ASP A 220 -5.07 20.59 2.47
N ALA A 221 -6.19 20.01 2.92
CA ALA A 221 -6.62 18.69 2.48
C ALA A 221 -6.98 18.67 0.98
N THR A 222 -7.65 19.72 0.48
CA THR A 222 -8.01 19.82 -0.95
C THR A 222 -6.76 19.91 -1.82
N GLU A 223 -5.80 20.75 -1.43
CA GLU A 223 -4.52 20.88 -2.14
C GLU A 223 -3.70 19.59 -2.10
N ALA A 224 -3.61 18.95 -0.94
CA ALA A 224 -2.92 17.68 -0.77
C ALA A 224 -3.56 16.56 -1.61
N PHE A 225 -4.90 16.51 -1.68
CA PHE A 225 -5.59 15.55 -2.52
C PHE A 225 -5.37 15.84 -4.01
N GLY A 226 -5.39 17.11 -4.44
CA GLY A 226 -5.03 17.48 -5.81
C GLY A 226 -3.62 17.04 -6.20
N SER A 227 -2.65 17.20 -5.29
CA SER A 227 -1.27 16.70 -5.48
C SER A 227 -1.21 15.17 -5.59
N LEU A 228 -2.00 14.47 -4.78
CA LEU A 228 -2.11 13.01 -4.80
C LEU A 228 -2.72 12.49 -6.12
N VAL A 229 -3.77 13.16 -6.61
CA VAL A 229 -4.36 12.87 -7.93
C VAL A 229 -3.34 13.11 -9.03
N LYS A 230 -2.66 14.26 -9.02
CA LYS A 230 -1.62 14.59 -10.00
C LYS A 230 -0.52 13.51 -10.03
N TYR A 231 -0.07 13.07 -8.86
CA TYR A 231 0.91 12.00 -8.73
C TYR A 231 0.43 10.69 -9.41
N GLY A 232 -0.80 10.27 -9.14
CA GLY A 232 -1.37 9.05 -9.75
C GLY A 232 -1.61 9.16 -11.26
N LEU A 233 -2.09 10.31 -11.75
CA LEU A 233 -2.33 10.51 -13.19
C LEU A 233 -1.02 10.53 -13.99
N VAL A 234 0.06 11.11 -13.44
CA VAL A 234 1.40 11.05 -14.07
C VAL A 234 1.92 9.61 -14.15
N ALA A 235 1.55 8.76 -13.20
CA ALA A 235 1.83 7.32 -13.22
C ALA A 235 0.88 6.51 -14.13
N ASN A 236 0.05 7.19 -14.93
CA ASN A 236 -0.98 6.64 -15.84
C ASN A 236 -2.10 5.82 -15.18
N LYS A 237 -2.11 5.68 -13.85
CA LYS A 237 -3.11 4.90 -13.13
C LYS A 237 -3.34 5.46 -11.73
N LEU A 238 -4.59 5.85 -11.48
CA LEU A 238 -5.06 6.31 -10.18
C LEU A 238 -6.22 5.41 -9.71
N SER A 239 -6.01 4.60 -8.69
CA SER A 239 -7.07 3.75 -8.12
C SER A 239 -7.71 4.41 -6.92
N VAL A 240 -8.97 4.83 -7.01
CA VAL A 240 -9.68 5.51 -5.92
C VAL A 240 -10.72 4.58 -5.31
N ARG A 241 -10.73 4.49 -3.98
CA ARG A 241 -11.70 3.68 -3.25
C ARG A 241 -13.02 4.44 -3.06
N LEU A 242 -13.88 4.33 -4.07
CA LEU A 242 -15.26 4.81 -4.05
C LEU A 242 -16.19 3.63 -3.74
N LEU A 243 -16.79 3.60 -2.55
CA LEU A 243 -17.60 2.49 -2.07
C LEU A 243 -19.09 2.70 -2.36
N PHE A 244 -19.70 1.64 -2.86
CA PHE A 244 -21.10 1.61 -3.30
C PHE A 244 -21.93 0.64 -2.47
N LYS A 245 -23.24 0.87 -2.36
CA LYS A 245 -24.16 -0.11 -1.77
C LYS A 245 -24.14 -1.40 -2.59
N PRO A 246 -24.25 -2.58 -1.94
CA PRO A 246 -24.29 -3.87 -2.63
C PRO A 246 -25.31 -3.89 -3.76
N GLY A 247 -24.90 -4.38 -4.94
CA GLY A 247 -25.78 -4.54 -6.10
C GLY A 247 -26.25 -3.24 -6.79
N THR A 248 -25.78 -2.05 -6.36
CA THR A 248 -26.24 -0.77 -6.93
C THR A 248 -25.08 0.13 -7.38
N THR A 249 -25.43 1.23 -8.06
CA THR A 249 -24.54 2.36 -8.39
C THR A 249 -24.55 3.47 -7.34
N GLN A 250 -25.35 3.36 -6.28
CA GLN A 250 -25.42 4.38 -5.23
C GLN A 250 -24.22 4.24 -4.29
N PHE A 251 -23.63 5.35 -3.86
CA PHE A 251 -22.63 5.35 -2.79
C PHE A 251 -23.24 4.88 -1.45
N LEU A 252 -22.38 4.43 -0.52
CA LEU A 252 -22.81 4.08 0.83
C LEU A 252 -23.49 5.25 1.56
N ASP A 253 -24.49 4.95 2.38
CA ASP A 253 -25.16 5.94 3.25
C ASP A 253 -24.34 6.18 4.54
N ASP A 254 -23.04 6.47 4.41
CA ASP A 254 -22.16 6.79 5.53
C ASP A 254 -21.30 8.01 5.20
N GLN A 255 -21.61 9.15 5.84
CA GLN A 255 -20.91 10.42 5.63
C GLN A 255 -19.46 10.40 6.12
N ASN A 256 -19.08 9.48 7.01
CA ASN A 256 -17.68 9.33 7.40
C ASN A 256 -16.83 8.77 6.25
N ILE A 257 -17.46 8.00 5.35
CA ILE A 257 -16.82 7.42 4.17
C ILE A 257 -17.00 8.34 2.96
N THR A 258 -18.23 8.81 2.70
CA THR A 258 -18.60 9.47 1.44
C THR A 258 -18.50 10.99 1.48
N GLY A 259 -18.38 11.60 2.67
CA GLY A 259 -18.25 13.05 2.82
C GLY A 259 -17.13 13.70 1.98
N PRO A 260 -15.95 13.07 1.80
CA PRO A 260 -14.90 13.61 0.93
C PRO A 260 -15.16 13.48 -0.58
N TYR A 261 -16.07 12.60 -1.02
CA TYR A 261 -16.19 12.20 -2.43
C TYR A 261 -16.46 13.36 -3.40
N PRO A 262 -17.34 14.34 -3.08
CA PRO A 262 -17.53 15.49 -3.97
C PRO A 262 -16.24 16.26 -4.24
N MET A 263 -15.43 16.48 -3.19
CA MET A 263 -14.12 17.13 -3.33
C MET A 263 -13.15 16.27 -4.13
N TRP A 264 -13.13 14.95 -3.90
CA TRP A 264 -12.26 14.04 -4.66
C TRP A 264 -12.57 14.05 -6.15
N LEU A 265 -13.85 13.90 -6.51
CA LEU A 265 -14.29 13.90 -7.90
C LEU A 265 -13.99 15.23 -8.59
N SER A 266 -14.18 16.36 -7.88
CA SER A 266 -13.82 17.69 -8.38
C SER A 266 -12.32 17.83 -8.66
N GLN A 267 -11.45 17.35 -7.75
CA GLN A 267 -10.01 17.37 -7.96
C GLN A 267 -9.57 16.43 -9.09
N ILE A 268 -10.17 15.24 -9.20
CA ILE A 268 -9.91 14.31 -10.30
C ILE A 268 -10.25 14.94 -11.65
N ALA A 269 -11.43 15.56 -11.76
CA ALA A 269 -11.81 16.27 -12.98
C ALA A 269 -10.84 17.42 -13.31
N THR A 270 -10.51 18.25 -12.32
CA THR A 270 -9.60 19.38 -12.49
C THR A 270 -8.22 18.95 -12.99
N GLN A 271 -7.63 17.92 -12.37
CA GLN A 271 -6.30 17.44 -12.76
C GLN A 271 -6.33 16.68 -14.09
N ALA A 272 -7.40 15.95 -14.40
CA ALA A 272 -7.57 15.30 -15.69
C ALA A 272 -7.63 16.33 -16.84
N MET A 273 -8.32 17.47 -16.64
CA MET A 273 -8.36 18.55 -17.63
C MET A 273 -6.96 19.11 -17.94
N GLN A 274 -6.14 19.31 -16.91
CA GLN A 274 -4.81 19.92 -17.05
C GLN A 274 -3.79 19.06 -17.80
N ASN A 275 -3.94 17.73 -17.80
CA ASN A 275 -2.99 16.80 -18.40
C ASN A 275 -3.28 16.42 -19.87
N ASP A 276 -4.28 17.05 -20.52
CA ASP A 276 -4.70 16.81 -21.92
C ASP A 276 -4.70 15.34 -22.40
N SER A 277 -5.11 14.43 -21.51
CA SER A 277 -5.12 12.99 -21.75
C SER A 277 -6.53 12.40 -21.72
N CYS A 278 -6.72 11.26 -22.38
CA CYS A 278 -7.94 10.48 -22.32
C CYS A 278 -7.92 9.61 -21.05
N VAL A 279 -9.06 9.43 -20.41
CA VAL A 279 -9.19 8.70 -19.14
C VAL A 279 -10.25 7.63 -19.24
N ASP A 280 -9.83 6.38 -19.05
CA ASP A 280 -10.74 5.27 -18.81
C ASP A 280 -11.11 5.26 -17.31
N VAL A 281 -12.39 5.47 -17.03
CA VAL A 281 -13.00 5.24 -15.72
C VAL A 281 -13.34 3.76 -15.64
N VAL A 282 -12.58 2.99 -14.87
CA VAL A 282 -12.70 1.53 -14.79
C VAL A 282 -13.33 1.11 -13.47
N GLY A 283 -14.50 0.48 -13.54
CA GLY A 283 -15.20 -0.02 -12.36
C GLY A 283 -14.76 -1.45 -12.02
N HIS A 284 -14.52 -1.68 -10.73
CA HIS A 284 -14.20 -2.99 -10.15
C HIS A 284 -15.29 -3.45 -9.18
N THR A 285 -15.48 -4.77 -9.08
CA THR A 285 -16.30 -5.40 -8.05
C THR A 285 -15.49 -6.49 -7.34
N SER A 286 -15.96 -6.89 -6.17
CA SER A 286 -15.41 -8.09 -5.53
C SER A 286 -15.75 -9.35 -6.32
N ASN A 287 -15.10 -10.45 -5.96
CA ASN A 287 -15.32 -11.76 -6.58
C ASN A 287 -16.58 -12.49 -6.08
N THR A 288 -17.44 -11.81 -5.33
CA THR A 288 -18.66 -12.39 -4.77
C THR A 288 -19.79 -12.28 -5.79
N GLY A 289 -20.52 -13.37 -6.00
CA GLY A 289 -21.65 -13.43 -6.94
C GLY A 289 -21.26 -13.78 -8.38
N PRO A 290 -22.25 -13.85 -9.30
CA PRO A 290 -22.00 -14.29 -10.67
C PRO A 290 -21.14 -13.32 -11.48
N ALA A 291 -20.12 -13.82 -12.19
CA ALA A 291 -19.18 -13.02 -12.96
C ALA A 291 -19.87 -12.05 -13.95
N GLN A 292 -20.88 -12.52 -14.69
CA GLN A 292 -21.63 -11.68 -15.64
C GLN A 292 -22.36 -10.50 -14.97
N ILE A 293 -22.87 -10.70 -13.75
CA ILE A 293 -23.52 -9.64 -12.98
C ILE A 293 -22.49 -8.63 -12.48
N ASN A 294 -21.35 -9.13 -12.00
CA ASN A 294 -20.23 -8.31 -11.54
C ASN A 294 -19.67 -7.43 -12.66
N GLU A 295 -19.48 -7.97 -13.86
CA GLU A 295 -19.04 -7.21 -15.03
C GLU A 295 -20.02 -6.10 -15.40
N ARG A 296 -21.32 -6.42 -15.49
CA ARG A 296 -22.35 -5.42 -15.79
C ARG A 296 -22.43 -4.33 -14.73
N LEU A 297 -22.40 -4.70 -13.45
CA LEU A 297 -22.46 -3.76 -12.33
C LEU A 297 -21.25 -2.82 -12.33
N SER A 298 -20.06 -3.35 -12.64
CA SER A 298 -18.84 -2.54 -12.64
C SER A 298 -18.83 -1.52 -13.79
N VAL A 299 -19.39 -1.85 -14.98
CA VAL A 299 -19.63 -0.87 -16.05
C VAL A 299 -20.60 0.22 -15.60
N LEU A 300 -21.72 -0.14 -14.95
CA LEU A 300 -22.72 0.85 -14.51
C LEU A 300 -22.15 1.82 -13.46
N ARG A 301 -21.31 1.33 -12.54
CA ARG A 301 -20.61 2.18 -11.57
C ARG A 301 -19.61 3.10 -12.25
N ALA A 302 -18.84 2.59 -13.21
CA ALA A 302 -17.93 3.41 -14.01
C ALA A 302 -18.67 4.51 -14.78
N GLN A 303 -19.81 4.20 -15.39
CA GLN A 303 -20.64 5.18 -16.09
C GLN A 303 -21.15 6.25 -15.13
N PHE A 304 -21.65 5.86 -13.96
CA PHE A 304 -22.09 6.81 -12.94
C PHE A 304 -20.97 7.77 -12.51
N ILE A 305 -19.75 7.27 -12.28
CA ILE A 305 -18.60 8.14 -11.97
C ILE A 305 -18.24 9.05 -13.14
N LYS A 306 -18.24 8.53 -14.37
CA LYS A 306 -18.04 9.34 -15.57
C LYS A 306 -19.05 10.48 -15.64
N ASP A 307 -20.34 10.23 -15.41
CA ASP A 307 -21.38 11.25 -15.46
C ASP A 307 -21.18 12.34 -14.39
N LEU A 308 -20.72 11.96 -13.18
CA LEU A 308 -20.36 12.92 -12.13
C LEU A 308 -19.16 13.81 -12.54
N LEU A 309 -18.12 13.22 -13.14
CA LEU A 309 -16.97 13.99 -13.63
C LEU A 309 -17.36 14.93 -14.77
N GLN A 310 -18.21 14.47 -15.71
CA GLN A 310 -18.73 15.30 -16.80
C GLN A 310 -19.59 16.45 -16.27
N SER A 311 -20.39 16.22 -15.24
CA SER A 311 -21.20 17.26 -14.61
C SER A 311 -20.33 18.33 -13.93
N ALA A 312 -19.20 17.93 -13.34
CA ALA A 312 -18.25 18.85 -12.74
C ALA A 312 -17.39 19.58 -13.80
N SER A 313 -17.16 18.98 -14.96
CA SER A 313 -16.29 19.50 -16.02
C SER A 313 -16.74 19.01 -17.40
N PRO A 314 -17.68 19.71 -18.07
CA PRO A 314 -18.28 19.24 -19.33
C PRO A 314 -17.28 19.02 -20.47
N SER A 315 -16.17 19.75 -20.50
CA SER A 315 -15.11 19.60 -21.51
C SER A 315 -14.38 18.25 -21.45
N LEU A 316 -14.54 17.48 -20.38
CA LEU A 316 -14.02 16.11 -20.29
C LEU A 316 -14.87 15.09 -21.05
N ALA A 317 -16.06 15.46 -21.53
CA ALA A 317 -17.04 14.48 -22.00
C ALA A 317 -16.51 13.53 -23.07
N ASP A 318 -15.79 14.08 -24.06
CA ASP A 318 -15.21 13.32 -25.18
C ASP A 318 -13.91 12.60 -24.81
N ARG A 319 -13.35 12.89 -23.64
CA ARG A 319 -12.09 12.33 -23.13
C ARG A 319 -12.30 11.25 -22.05
N LEU A 320 -13.55 10.99 -21.67
CA LEU A 320 -13.91 9.99 -20.66
C LEU A 320 -14.59 8.77 -21.26
N LYS A 321 -14.10 7.59 -20.92
CA LYS A 321 -14.73 6.31 -21.28
C LYS A 321 -14.99 5.48 -20.03
N ALA A 322 -16.19 4.91 -19.93
CA ALA A 322 -16.54 4.00 -18.86
C ALA A 322 -16.20 2.56 -19.29
N VAL A 323 -15.49 1.83 -18.44
CA VAL A 323 -15.10 0.43 -18.64
C VAL A 323 -15.40 -0.37 -17.38
N GLY A 324 -15.78 -1.63 -17.53
CA GLY A 324 -15.99 -2.53 -16.39
C GLY A 324 -15.20 -3.82 -16.53
N VAL A 325 -14.52 -4.22 -15.46
CA VAL A 325 -13.73 -5.46 -15.41
C VAL A 325 -14.24 -6.50 -14.42
N GLY A 326 -15.37 -6.24 -13.76
CA GLY A 326 -15.87 -7.10 -12.68
C GLY A 326 -14.78 -7.35 -11.62
N SER A 327 -14.55 -8.63 -11.30
CA SER A 327 -13.53 -9.08 -10.34
C SER A 327 -12.20 -9.55 -10.97
N ARG A 328 -12.05 -9.47 -12.30
CA ARG A 328 -10.88 -10.01 -13.04
C ARG A 328 -9.56 -9.35 -12.66
N GLU A 329 -9.62 -8.14 -12.11
CA GLU A 329 -8.44 -7.36 -11.67
C GLU A 329 -8.47 -7.11 -10.16
N SER A 330 -8.81 -8.16 -9.40
CA SER A 330 -8.73 -8.13 -7.93
C SER A 330 -7.27 -7.97 -7.49
N ILE A 331 -7.03 -7.10 -6.50
CA ILE A 331 -5.73 -6.90 -5.87
C ILE A 331 -5.54 -7.94 -4.77
N VAL A 332 -6.53 -8.09 -3.88
CA VAL A 332 -6.47 -9.05 -2.76
C VAL A 332 -7.11 -10.38 -3.18
N GLY A 333 -8.36 -10.32 -3.66
CA GLY A 333 -9.07 -11.46 -4.22
C GLY A 333 -9.55 -12.48 -3.20
N THR A 334 -9.70 -12.12 -1.93
CA THR A 334 -10.19 -13.05 -0.89
C THR A 334 -11.70 -13.27 -0.92
N GLY A 335 -12.47 -12.30 -1.42
CA GLY A 335 -13.94 -12.41 -1.50
C GLY A 335 -14.62 -12.45 -0.13
N ARG A 336 -14.01 -11.87 0.90
CA ARG A 336 -14.58 -11.72 2.25
C ARG A 336 -15.56 -10.55 2.32
N ASP A 337 -15.43 -9.59 1.42
CA ASP A 337 -16.24 -8.38 1.35
C ASP A 337 -16.20 -7.52 2.62
N ASP A 338 -15.07 -7.59 3.34
CA ASP A 338 -14.81 -6.82 4.55
C ASP A 338 -13.74 -5.73 4.30
N ALA A 339 -13.14 -5.21 5.37
CA ALA A 339 -12.10 -4.19 5.27
C ALA A 339 -10.80 -4.71 4.64
N SER A 340 -10.53 -6.02 4.74
CA SER A 340 -9.29 -6.64 4.27
C SER A 340 -9.17 -6.72 2.76
N ASP A 341 -10.29 -6.73 2.03
CA ASP A 341 -10.34 -6.72 0.56
C ASP A 341 -11.13 -5.55 -0.03
N ALA A 342 -11.39 -4.52 0.76
CA ALA A 342 -12.16 -3.35 0.32
C ALA A 342 -11.57 -2.65 -0.91
N ILE A 343 -10.26 -2.79 -1.16
CA ILE A 343 -9.61 -2.22 -2.34
C ILE A 343 -9.97 -2.94 -3.67
N ASP A 344 -10.56 -4.13 -3.60
CA ASP A 344 -11.12 -4.80 -4.79
C ASP A 344 -12.40 -4.11 -5.27
N ARG A 345 -13.05 -3.31 -4.40
CA ARG A 345 -14.23 -2.50 -4.70
C ARG A 345 -13.81 -1.04 -4.88
N ARG A 346 -13.28 -0.73 -6.06
CA ARG A 346 -12.68 0.57 -6.39
C ARG A 346 -13.06 1.05 -7.79
N VAL A 347 -12.65 2.28 -8.11
CA VAL A 347 -12.69 2.84 -9.46
C VAL A 347 -11.29 3.29 -9.84
N ASP A 348 -10.77 2.74 -10.93
CA ASP A 348 -9.49 3.16 -11.49
C ASP A 348 -9.72 4.27 -12.53
N PHE A 349 -8.82 5.23 -12.58
CA PHE A 349 -8.73 6.26 -13.61
C PHE A 349 -7.43 6.03 -14.36
N ASN A 350 -7.52 5.36 -15.51
CA ASN A 350 -6.37 4.99 -16.33
C ASN A 350 -6.17 6.03 -17.43
N VAL A 351 -5.00 6.65 -17.45
CA VAL A 351 -4.67 7.74 -18.36
C VAL A 351 -3.92 7.20 -19.56
N HIS A 352 -4.32 7.65 -20.74
CA HIS A 352 -3.65 7.34 -22.00
C HIS A 352 -3.74 8.52 -22.96
N ARG A 353 -2.94 8.49 -24.02
CA ARG A 353 -3.03 9.49 -25.09
C ARG A 353 -4.38 9.39 -25.78
N CYS A 354 -5.01 10.53 -26.00
CA CYS A 354 -5.96 10.67 -27.09
C CYS A 354 -5.18 10.57 -28.43
#